data_AF-A0AA35W8H7-F1
#
_entry.id   AF-A0AA35W8H7-F1
#
_cell.length_a   1.000
_cell.length_b   1.000
_cell.length_c   1.000
_cell.angle_alpha   90.00
_cell.angle_beta   90.00
_cell.angle_gamma   90.00
#
_symmetry.space_group_name_H-M   'P 1'
#
loop_
_entity.id
_entity.type
_entity.pdbx_description
1 polymer ?
#
loop_
_entity_poly.entity_id
_entity_poly.type
_entity_poly.pdbx_seq_one_letter_code
_entity_poly.pdbx_strand_id
1 'polypeptide(L)'
;MLQAQNRMVLIAVLSDQKEKICEEVLTKLKESRPPRVDKGQLLVVISALALFARSDSDTGLEDILGQLKRDCFHDHHLRDDVELSCKTLIPAAVTMANKRHGTAPHAMFAIDEIVLCGVRSILVIVSPESVQSILEKIPPTPTKSPSHTSLTVTTPVTTPTSSVDARDVQRQLRTALEENLQLLKDMNDVMRTYVLEVKGQMPRPAARKKVTFQTDSVEDVDSGVATGDSNLVAWLEDIQLDHASIQRFVAEQLTLSDVRDHMTREDVVDLKLKIGPRCRVWAAISEYRSSKLNTT
;
A
#
# COMPACT_ATOMS: atom_id res chain seq x y z
N MET A 1 15.14 9.49 7.80
CA MET A 1 16.60 9.60 7.56
C MET A 1 17.19 8.29 7.03
N LEU A 2 16.97 7.14 7.69
CA LEU A 2 17.53 5.84 7.27
C LEU A 2 17.09 5.39 5.86
N GLN A 3 15.82 5.62 5.49
CA GLN A 3 15.32 5.28 4.16
C GLN A 3 15.98 6.09 3.03
N ALA A 4 16.26 7.38 3.26
CA ALA A 4 16.98 8.21 2.31
C ALA A 4 18.44 7.75 2.14
N GLN A 5 19.10 7.33 3.23
CA GLN A 5 20.45 6.77 3.18
C GLN A 5 20.49 5.47 2.35
N ASN A 6 19.53 4.57 2.55
CA ASN A 6 19.45 3.31 1.80
C ASN A 6 19.24 3.55 0.30
N ARG A 7 18.41 4.54 -0.07
CA ARG A 7 18.23 4.97 -1.47
C ARG A 7 19.52 5.51 -2.09
N MET A 8 20.28 6.32 -1.35
CA MET A 8 21.56 6.85 -1.84
C MET A 8 22.58 5.73 -2.09
N VAL A 9 22.66 4.75 -1.18
CA VAL A 9 23.52 3.57 -1.36
C VAL A 9 23.08 2.77 -2.58
N LEU A 10 21.78 2.51 -2.73
CA LEU A 10 21.26 1.80 -3.89
C LEU A 10 21.59 2.53 -5.21
N ILE A 11 21.38 3.86 -5.27
CA ILE A 11 21.72 4.67 -6.45
C ILE A 11 23.22 4.57 -6.78
N ALA A 12 24.09 4.62 -5.77
CA ALA A 12 25.52 4.48 -5.95
C ALA A 12 25.89 3.09 -6.49
N VAL A 13 25.34 2.02 -5.90
CA VAL A 13 25.59 0.63 -6.33
C VAL A 13 25.08 0.38 -7.74
N LEU A 14 23.87 0.84 -8.07
CA LEU A 14 23.32 0.72 -9.41
C LEU A 14 24.15 1.51 -10.43
N SER A 15 24.72 2.66 -10.06
CA SER A 15 25.55 3.46 -10.96
C SER A 15 26.93 2.84 -11.21
N ASP A 16 27.57 2.36 -10.15
CA ASP A 16 28.93 1.80 -10.18
C ASP A 16 28.97 0.38 -10.77
N GLN A 17 27.93 -0.42 -10.53
CA GLN A 17 27.91 -1.85 -10.90
C GLN A 17 26.88 -2.23 -11.96
N LYS A 18 26.22 -1.27 -12.64
CA LYS A 18 25.22 -1.57 -13.69
C LYS A 18 25.70 -2.60 -14.73
N GLU A 19 26.94 -2.48 -15.21
CA GLU A 19 27.45 -3.40 -16.24
C GLU A 19 27.62 -4.83 -15.73
N LYS A 20 28.17 -4.98 -14.52
CA LYS A 20 28.35 -6.27 -13.86
C LYS A 20 27.00 -6.91 -13.54
N ILE A 21 26.03 -6.12 -13.07
CA ILE A 21 24.66 -6.58 -12.81
C ILE A 21 24.03 -7.11 -14.11
N CYS A 22 24.14 -6.37 -15.22
CA CYS A 22 23.62 -6.83 -16.51
C CYS A 22 24.33 -8.09 -17.02
N GLU A 23 25.65 -8.19 -16.88
CA GLU A 23 26.42 -9.37 -17.29
C GLU A 23 26.05 -10.61 -16.48
N GLU A 24 25.87 -10.45 -15.17
CA GLU A 24 25.43 -11.51 -14.26
C GLU A 24 24.03 -12.01 -14.62
N VAL A 25 23.09 -11.10 -14.88
CA VAL A 25 21.73 -11.43 -15.36
C VAL A 25 21.77 -12.14 -16.72
N LEU A 26 22.52 -11.62 -17.69
CA LEU A 26 22.64 -12.23 -19.02
C LEU A 26 23.28 -13.61 -18.97
N THR A 27 24.29 -13.80 -18.11
CA THR A 27 24.93 -15.10 -17.91
C THR A 27 23.93 -16.10 -17.35
N LYS A 28 23.14 -15.68 -16.36
CA LYS A 28 22.10 -16.52 -15.74
C LYS A 28 20.95 -16.86 -16.71
N LEU A 29 20.58 -15.96 -17.61
CA LEU A 29 19.59 -16.27 -18.64
C LEU A 29 20.10 -17.31 -19.63
N LYS A 30 21.37 -17.16 -20.08
CA LYS A 30 22.03 -18.07 -21.03
C LYS A 30 22.16 -19.51 -20.53
N GLU A 31 22.18 -19.73 -19.21
CA GLU A 31 22.22 -21.08 -18.62
C GLU A 31 20.98 -21.92 -18.99
N SER A 32 19.84 -21.27 -19.26
CA SER A 32 18.57 -21.95 -19.56
C SER A 32 18.15 -21.89 -21.04
N ARG A 33 18.30 -20.73 -21.67
CA ARG A 33 17.91 -20.47 -23.07
C ARG A 33 18.71 -19.29 -23.65
N PRO A 34 18.89 -19.20 -24.98
CA PRO A 34 19.46 -17.99 -25.57
C PRO A 34 18.55 -16.79 -25.24
N PRO A 35 19.05 -15.78 -24.52
CA PRO A 35 18.24 -14.62 -24.15
C PRO A 35 17.90 -13.80 -25.38
N ARG A 36 16.63 -13.41 -25.47
CA ARG A 36 16.10 -12.44 -26.42
C ARG A 36 16.32 -11.01 -25.91
N VAL A 37 16.46 -10.85 -24.59
CA VAL A 37 16.82 -9.58 -23.95
C VAL A 37 18.28 -9.24 -24.17
N ASP A 38 18.56 -8.00 -24.54
CA ASP A 38 19.92 -7.50 -24.74
C ASP A 38 20.45 -6.70 -23.52
N LYS A 39 21.75 -6.37 -23.55
CA LYS A 39 22.39 -5.58 -22.48
C LYS A 39 21.79 -4.17 -22.37
N GLY A 40 21.36 -3.57 -23.48
CA GLY A 40 20.77 -2.22 -23.50
C GLY A 40 19.42 -2.16 -22.79
N GLN A 41 18.55 -3.13 -23.06
CA GLN A 41 17.24 -3.29 -22.43
C GLN A 41 17.37 -3.49 -20.92
N LEU A 42 18.34 -4.29 -20.46
CA LEU A 42 18.63 -4.42 -19.03
C LEU A 42 19.17 -3.13 -18.41
N LEU A 43 20.02 -2.38 -19.13
CA LEU A 43 20.51 -1.08 -18.66
C LEU A 43 19.37 -0.06 -18.53
N VAL A 44 18.38 -0.11 -19.42
CA VAL A 44 17.16 0.72 -19.31
C VAL A 44 16.38 0.37 -18.04
N VAL A 45 16.20 -0.92 -17.73
CA VAL A 45 15.57 -1.37 -16.48
C VAL A 45 16.34 -0.93 -15.24
N ILE A 46 17.67 -1.07 -15.23
CA ILE A 46 18.51 -0.61 -14.12
C ILE A 46 18.46 0.92 -13.95
N SER A 47 18.40 1.65 -15.06
CA SER A 47 18.26 3.12 -15.06
C SER A 47 16.89 3.56 -14.53
N ALA A 48 15.83 2.86 -14.91
CA ALA A 48 14.49 3.05 -14.38
C ALA A 48 14.44 2.75 -12.86
N LEU A 49 15.11 1.69 -12.41
CA LEU A 49 15.21 1.34 -10.99
C LEU A 49 15.97 2.41 -10.19
N ALA A 50 17.04 2.96 -10.76
CA ALA A 50 17.78 4.08 -10.15
C ALA A 50 16.95 5.37 -10.11
N LEU A 51 16.12 5.63 -11.13
CA LEU A 51 15.17 6.75 -11.13
C LEU A 51 14.14 6.58 -10.02
N PHE A 52 13.51 5.40 -9.92
CA PHE A 52 12.57 5.07 -8.84
C PHE A 52 13.20 5.24 -7.45
N ALA A 53 14.44 4.77 -7.27
CA ALA A 53 15.15 4.93 -6.00
C ALA A 53 15.32 6.41 -5.61
N ARG A 54 15.45 7.31 -6.59
CA ARG A 54 15.60 8.76 -6.39
C ARG A 54 14.29 9.48 -6.08
N SER A 55 13.23 9.19 -6.83
CA SER A 55 11.95 9.92 -6.77
C SER A 55 10.93 9.29 -5.83
N ASP A 56 11.17 8.07 -5.36
CA ASP A 56 10.21 7.25 -4.59
C ASP A 56 8.80 7.20 -5.19
N SER A 57 8.73 7.34 -6.51
CA SER A 57 7.49 7.44 -7.26
C SER A 57 7.71 6.96 -8.67
N ASP A 58 6.61 6.57 -9.32
CA ASP A 58 6.61 6.10 -10.69
C ASP A 58 6.83 7.24 -11.72
N THR A 59 7.02 8.47 -11.22
CA THR A 59 7.25 9.68 -12.01
C THR A 59 8.44 9.51 -12.96
N GLY A 60 8.18 9.61 -14.27
CA GLY A 60 9.21 9.51 -15.32
C GLY A 60 9.65 8.08 -15.67
N LEU A 61 9.10 7.04 -15.02
CA LEU A 61 9.39 5.66 -15.39
C LEU A 61 8.84 5.32 -16.77
N GLU A 62 7.64 5.80 -17.11
CA GLU A 62 7.04 5.55 -18.43
C GLU A 62 7.86 6.16 -19.57
N ASP A 63 8.52 7.31 -19.35
CA ASP A 63 9.35 7.95 -20.36
C ASP A 63 10.58 7.12 -20.69
N ILE A 64 11.25 6.57 -19.66
CA ILE A 64 12.44 5.72 -19.81
C ILE A 64 12.05 4.34 -20.37
N LEU A 65 10.96 3.76 -19.87
CA LEU A 65 10.54 2.41 -20.22
C LEU A 65 9.69 2.35 -21.49
N GLY A 66 9.27 3.49 -22.05
CA GLY A 66 8.31 3.53 -23.15
C GLY A 66 8.75 2.76 -24.40
N GLN A 67 10.04 2.76 -24.73
CA GLN A 67 10.56 1.94 -25.83
C GLN A 67 10.56 0.46 -25.48
N LEU A 68 11.05 0.09 -24.29
CA LEU A 68 11.07 -1.30 -23.83
C LEU A 68 9.65 -1.89 -23.73
N LYS A 69 8.68 -1.10 -23.29
CA LYS A 69 7.24 -1.44 -23.26
C LYS A 69 6.72 -1.79 -24.65
N ARG A 70 7.05 -0.98 -25.67
CA ARG A 70 6.68 -1.28 -27.07
C ARG A 70 7.36 -2.55 -27.55
N ASP A 71 8.63 -2.75 -27.27
CA ASP A 71 9.35 -3.94 -27.72
C ASP A 71 8.77 -5.22 -27.08
N CYS A 72 8.49 -5.20 -25.78
CA CYS A 72 7.80 -6.29 -25.06
C CYS A 72 6.33 -6.50 -25.49
N PHE A 73 5.69 -5.50 -26.09
CA PHE A 73 4.36 -5.66 -26.68
C PHE A 73 4.42 -6.51 -27.97
N HIS A 74 5.46 -6.34 -28.78
CA HIS A 74 5.62 -7.04 -30.07
C HIS A 74 6.32 -8.40 -29.94
N ASP A 75 7.20 -8.59 -28.96
CA ASP A 75 7.93 -9.86 -28.75
C ASP A 75 7.62 -10.47 -27.36
N HIS A 76 6.83 -11.55 -27.37
CA HIS A 76 6.47 -12.29 -26.15
C HIS A 76 7.68 -12.94 -25.48
N HIS A 77 8.66 -13.42 -26.23
CA HIS A 77 9.85 -14.04 -25.64
C HIS A 77 10.74 -13.00 -24.96
N LEU A 78 10.84 -11.81 -25.54
CA LEU A 78 11.48 -10.66 -24.89
C LEU A 78 10.73 -10.28 -23.60
N ARG A 79 9.39 -10.22 -23.64
CA ARG A 79 8.57 -9.96 -22.45
C ARG A 79 8.89 -10.98 -21.35
N ASP A 80 8.85 -12.27 -21.65
CA ASP A 80 9.15 -13.33 -20.68
C ASP A 80 10.56 -13.20 -20.08
N ASP A 81 11.56 -12.89 -20.91
CA ASP A 81 12.94 -12.67 -20.44
C ASP A 81 13.05 -11.43 -19.54
N VAL A 82 12.39 -10.34 -19.90
CA VAL A 82 12.35 -9.11 -19.08
C VAL A 82 11.61 -9.37 -17.77
N GLU A 83 10.50 -10.10 -17.79
CA GLU A 83 9.76 -10.46 -16.57
C GLU A 83 10.58 -11.34 -15.64
N LEU A 84 11.22 -12.39 -16.17
CA LEU A 84 12.08 -13.25 -15.38
C LEU A 84 13.26 -12.46 -14.81
N SER A 85 13.88 -11.62 -15.64
CA SER A 85 14.98 -10.75 -15.21
C SER A 85 14.57 -9.83 -14.07
N CYS A 86 13.43 -9.13 -14.23
CA CYS A 86 12.91 -8.21 -13.22
C CYS A 86 12.51 -8.95 -11.95
N LYS A 87 11.76 -10.06 -12.04
CA LYS A 87 11.20 -10.75 -10.87
C LYS A 87 12.27 -11.47 -10.03
N THR A 88 13.31 -12.04 -10.64
CA THR A 88 14.23 -12.94 -9.93
C THR A 88 15.70 -12.54 -10.05
N LEU A 89 16.19 -12.23 -11.26
CA LEU A 89 17.62 -12.10 -11.50
C LEU A 89 18.17 -10.73 -11.08
N ILE A 90 17.46 -9.65 -11.38
CA ILE A 90 17.86 -8.29 -11.02
C ILE A 90 17.92 -8.10 -9.50
N PRO A 91 16.89 -8.49 -8.71
CA PRO A 91 16.98 -8.44 -7.25
C PRO A 91 18.20 -9.22 -6.72
N ALA A 92 18.40 -10.46 -7.18
CA ALA A 92 19.54 -11.28 -6.74
C ALA A 92 20.90 -10.65 -7.09
N ALA A 93 21.04 -10.12 -8.31
CA ALA A 93 22.25 -9.45 -8.76
C ALA A 93 22.53 -8.16 -7.98
N VAL A 94 21.49 -7.37 -7.67
CA VAL A 94 21.61 -6.16 -6.85
C VAL A 94 21.99 -6.51 -5.40
N THR A 95 21.40 -7.55 -4.81
CA THR A 95 21.79 -8.03 -3.47
C THR A 95 23.27 -8.44 -3.45
N MET A 96 23.77 -9.11 -4.49
CA MET A 96 25.19 -9.44 -4.60
C MET A 96 26.07 -8.21 -4.79
N ALA A 97 25.65 -7.23 -5.59
CA ALA A 97 26.35 -5.96 -5.76
C ALA A 97 26.42 -5.17 -4.42
N ASN A 98 25.34 -5.14 -3.66
CA ASN A 98 25.29 -4.53 -2.33
C ASN A 98 26.25 -5.20 -1.35
N LYS A 99 26.35 -6.54 -1.38
CA LYS A 99 27.33 -7.30 -0.58
C LYS A 99 28.76 -6.95 -0.97
N ARG A 100 29.06 -6.84 -2.27
CA ARG A 100 30.39 -6.43 -2.79
C ARG A 100 30.74 -5.00 -2.36
N HIS A 101 29.75 -4.11 -2.26
CA HIS A 101 29.91 -2.73 -1.77
C HIS A 101 30.09 -2.64 -0.23
N GLY A 102 30.06 -3.76 0.50
CA GLY A 102 30.24 -3.77 1.96
C GLY A 102 29.01 -3.26 2.74
N THR A 103 27.82 -3.37 2.15
CA THR A 103 26.57 -2.92 2.79
C THR A 103 26.23 -3.81 3.98
N ALA A 104 25.89 -3.21 5.11
CA ALA A 104 25.54 -3.94 6.33
C ALA A 104 24.22 -4.74 6.16
N PRO A 105 24.05 -5.91 6.82
CA PRO A 105 22.87 -6.77 6.61
C PRO A 105 21.53 -6.08 6.83
N HIS A 106 21.41 -5.23 7.85
CA HIS A 106 20.17 -4.50 8.15
C HIS A 106 19.79 -3.51 7.03
N ALA A 107 20.78 -2.87 6.41
CA ALA A 107 20.57 -1.96 5.28
C ALA A 107 20.26 -2.74 4.00
N MET A 108 20.87 -3.92 3.82
CA MET A 108 20.61 -4.82 2.69
C MET A 108 19.13 -5.19 2.62
N PHE A 109 18.48 -5.57 3.73
CA PHE A 109 17.04 -5.87 3.73
C PHE A 109 16.18 -4.68 3.30
N ALA A 110 16.50 -3.48 3.80
CA ALA A 110 15.75 -2.27 3.45
C ALA A 110 15.97 -1.86 1.98
N ILE A 111 17.17 -2.07 1.44
CA ILE A 111 17.47 -1.85 0.03
C ILE A 111 16.77 -2.89 -0.84
N ASP A 112 16.78 -4.16 -0.45
CA ASP A 112 16.10 -5.24 -1.17
C ASP A 112 14.60 -4.95 -1.28
N GLU A 113 13.96 -4.43 -0.24
CA GLU A 113 12.54 -4.03 -0.30
C GLU A 113 12.32 -2.86 -1.28
N ILE A 114 13.22 -1.86 -1.31
CA ILE A 114 13.15 -0.76 -2.28
C ILE A 114 13.30 -1.30 -3.71
N VAL A 115 14.24 -2.23 -3.92
CA VAL A 115 14.46 -2.87 -5.21
C VAL A 115 13.20 -3.63 -5.65
N LEU A 116 12.59 -4.40 -4.75
CA LEU A 116 11.35 -5.13 -5.03
C LEU A 116 10.20 -4.19 -5.39
N CYS A 117 10.03 -3.08 -4.67
CA CYS A 117 9.02 -2.07 -5.00
C CYS A 117 9.28 -1.45 -6.38
N GLY A 118 10.51 -1.03 -6.67
CA GLY A 118 10.84 -0.43 -7.98
C GLY A 118 10.67 -1.41 -9.13
N VAL A 119 11.08 -2.66 -8.95
CA VAL A 119 10.87 -3.75 -9.91
C VAL A 119 9.38 -3.97 -10.18
N ARG A 120 8.53 -3.97 -9.15
CA ARG A 120 7.07 -4.10 -9.31
C ARG A 120 6.49 -2.95 -10.13
N SER A 121 6.89 -1.71 -9.84
CA SER A 121 6.48 -0.53 -10.62
C SER A 121 6.89 -0.63 -12.09
N ILE A 122 8.15 -1.01 -12.35
CA ILE A 122 8.67 -1.22 -13.72
C ILE A 122 7.85 -2.30 -14.44
N LEU A 123 7.55 -3.40 -13.75
CA LEU A 123 6.78 -4.51 -14.32
C LEU A 123 5.34 -4.12 -14.65
N VAL A 124 4.68 -3.32 -13.80
CA VAL A 124 3.32 -2.79 -14.08
C VAL A 124 3.32 -1.99 -15.39
N ILE A 125 4.38 -1.24 -15.66
CA ILE A 125 4.51 -0.41 -16.86
C ILE A 125 4.81 -1.26 -18.10
N VAL A 126 5.74 -2.21 -17.99
CA VAL A 126 6.23 -3.02 -19.14
C VAL A 126 5.30 -4.20 -19.45
N SER A 127 4.69 -4.82 -18.43
CA SER A 127 3.80 -5.98 -18.55
C SER A 127 2.60 -5.89 -17.59
N PRO A 128 1.58 -5.07 -17.93
CA PRO A 128 0.39 -4.91 -17.10
C PRO A 128 -0.46 -6.20 -16.98
N GLU A 129 -0.41 -7.09 -17.99
CA GLU A 129 -1.20 -8.34 -18.03
C GLU A 129 -0.71 -9.36 -16.97
N SER A 130 0.58 -9.39 -16.68
CA SER A 130 1.15 -10.29 -15.66
C SER A 130 0.76 -9.93 -14.22
N VAL A 131 0.30 -8.70 -13.98
CA VAL A 131 -0.22 -8.24 -12.68
C VAL A 131 -1.71 -8.61 -12.54
N GLN A 132 -2.47 -8.61 -13.64
CA GLN A 132 -3.85 -9.07 -13.66
C GLN A 132 -3.97 -10.57 -13.37
N SER A 133 -3.03 -11.40 -13.82
CA SER A 133 -3.02 -12.82 -13.42
C SER A 133 -2.82 -13.05 -11.91
N ILE A 134 -2.30 -12.06 -11.17
CA ILE A 134 -2.18 -12.10 -9.70
C ILE A 134 -3.50 -11.65 -9.04
N LEU A 135 -4.21 -10.69 -9.65
CA LEU A 135 -5.52 -10.23 -9.19
C LEU A 135 -6.66 -11.22 -9.49
N GLU A 136 -6.58 -11.95 -10.60
CA GLU A 136 -7.65 -12.87 -11.06
C GLU A 136 -7.50 -14.31 -10.50
N LYS A 137 -6.36 -14.61 -9.84
CA LYS A 137 -6.17 -15.88 -9.11
C LYS A 137 -6.75 -15.89 -7.69
N ILE A 138 -7.51 -14.88 -7.30
CA ILE A 138 -8.45 -14.99 -6.17
C ILE A 138 -9.74 -15.58 -6.75
N PRO A 139 -10.05 -16.87 -6.49
CA PRO A 139 -11.30 -17.43 -6.97
C PRO A 139 -12.46 -16.68 -6.30
N PRO A 140 -13.49 -16.21 -7.03
CA PRO A 140 -14.74 -15.83 -6.38
C PRO A 140 -15.29 -17.08 -5.69
N THR A 141 -15.45 -16.98 -4.37
CA THR A 141 -16.06 -18.01 -3.53
C THR A 141 -17.46 -18.42 -4.05
N PRO A 142 -17.87 -19.67 -3.79
CA PRO A 142 -18.82 -20.39 -4.63
C PRO A 142 -20.27 -20.03 -4.31
N THR A 143 -21.02 -19.60 -5.31
CA THR A 143 -22.49 -19.59 -5.27
C THR A 143 -23.04 -20.79 -6.04
N LYS A 144 -23.45 -21.78 -5.25
CA LYS A 144 -24.50 -22.79 -5.47
C LYS A 144 -25.17 -22.80 -6.85
N SER A 145 -25.02 -23.90 -7.60
CA SER A 145 -26.08 -24.91 -7.81
C SER A 145 -25.62 -26.00 -8.80
N PRO A 146 -26.13 -27.24 -8.67
CA PRO A 146 -25.62 -28.40 -9.40
C PRO A 146 -26.34 -28.57 -10.74
N SER A 147 -25.63 -29.05 -11.76
CA SER A 147 -26.19 -29.94 -12.79
C SER A 147 -25.09 -30.48 -13.70
N HIS A 148 -24.89 -31.80 -13.58
CA HIS A 148 -24.62 -32.79 -14.62
C HIS A 148 -23.99 -32.29 -15.94
N THR A 149 -22.81 -32.83 -16.28
CA THR A 149 -22.68 -33.94 -17.26
C THR A 149 -21.20 -34.20 -17.50
N SER A 150 -20.80 -35.45 -17.36
CA SER A 150 -19.48 -35.99 -17.69
C SER A 150 -19.04 -35.63 -19.11
N LEU A 151 -17.74 -35.55 -19.36
CA LEU A 151 -17.08 -36.39 -20.36
C LEU A 151 -15.56 -36.36 -20.19
N THR A 152 -15.04 -37.57 -20.28
CA THR A 152 -13.68 -38.05 -20.10
C THR A 152 -12.79 -37.68 -21.29
N VAL A 153 -11.58 -37.20 -21.05
CA VAL A 153 -10.43 -37.49 -21.94
C VAL A 153 -9.22 -37.84 -21.08
N THR A 154 -8.93 -39.14 -21.09
CA THR A 154 -7.74 -39.82 -20.62
C THR A 154 -6.52 -39.48 -21.48
N THR A 155 -5.38 -39.17 -20.85
CA THR A 155 -4.05 -39.58 -21.34
C THR A 155 -3.17 -39.95 -20.14
N PRO A 156 -2.50 -41.11 -20.15
CA PRO A 156 -1.65 -41.57 -19.06
C PRO A 156 -0.19 -41.18 -19.29
N VAL A 157 0.52 -40.70 -18.27
CA VAL A 157 1.97 -40.79 -18.18
C VAL A 157 2.34 -41.17 -16.75
N THR A 158 2.86 -42.40 -16.62
CA THR A 158 3.36 -42.99 -15.39
C THR A 158 4.82 -42.58 -15.20
N THR A 159 5.17 -42.01 -14.07
CA THR A 159 6.40 -42.37 -13.33
C THR A 159 6.26 -42.03 -11.84
N PRO A 160 6.92 -42.78 -10.95
CA PRO A 160 6.59 -42.88 -9.53
C PRO A 160 7.43 -41.91 -8.68
N THR A 161 7.04 -41.71 -7.42
CA THR A 161 7.87 -41.56 -6.18
C THR A 161 7.25 -40.56 -5.18
N SER A 162 7.09 -41.04 -3.93
CA SER A 162 6.84 -40.31 -2.67
C SER A 162 5.66 -39.31 -2.58
N SER A 163 4.45 -39.84 -2.46
CA SER A 163 3.23 -39.12 -2.07
C SER A 163 3.14 -38.74 -0.58
N VAL A 164 4.26 -38.65 0.15
CA VAL A 164 4.24 -38.36 1.59
C VAL A 164 4.52 -36.88 1.89
N ASP A 165 5.24 -36.15 1.05
CA ASP A 165 5.73 -34.82 1.46
C ASP A 165 4.80 -33.62 1.19
N ALA A 166 3.90 -33.68 0.20
CA ALA A 166 3.10 -32.50 -0.16
C ALA A 166 2.02 -32.15 0.90
N ARG A 167 1.43 -33.17 1.55
CA ARG A 167 0.39 -32.96 2.57
C ARG A 167 0.98 -32.51 3.91
N ASP A 168 2.15 -33.02 4.26
CA ASP A 168 2.85 -32.64 5.49
C ASP A 168 3.40 -31.22 5.41
N VAL A 169 3.97 -30.81 4.27
CA VAL A 169 4.36 -29.40 4.03
C VAL A 169 3.15 -28.46 4.12
N GLN A 170 2.01 -28.85 3.54
CA GLN A 170 0.80 -28.05 3.59
C GLN A 170 0.19 -27.97 5.01
N ARG A 171 0.40 -29.01 5.83
CA ARG A 171 0.02 -29.01 7.25
C ARG A 171 0.94 -28.12 8.08
N GLN A 172 2.24 -28.20 7.87
CA GLN A 172 3.23 -27.35 8.54
C GLN A 172 3.01 -25.86 8.23
N LEU A 173 2.69 -25.53 6.98
CA LEU A 173 2.38 -24.16 6.59
C LEU A 173 1.12 -23.63 7.29
N ARG A 174 0.09 -24.48 7.46
CA ARG A 174 -1.13 -24.11 8.20
C ARG A 174 -0.83 -23.87 9.68
N THR A 175 -0.09 -24.77 10.32
CA THR A 175 0.32 -24.61 11.72
C THR A 175 1.15 -23.34 11.90
N ALA A 176 2.14 -23.09 11.05
CA ALA A 176 2.96 -21.88 11.11
C ALA A 176 2.16 -20.59 10.88
N LEU A 177 1.12 -20.64 10.05
CA LEU A 177 0.23 -19.50 9.83
C LEU A 177 -0.66 -19.23 11.04
N GLU A 178 -1.17 -20.27 11.69
CA GLU A 178 -1.92 -20.17 12.95
C GLU A 178 -1.05 -19.62 14.08
N GLU A 179 0.19 -20.10 14.21
CA GLU A 179 1.17 -19.60 15.17
C GLU A 179 1.51 -18.12 14.93
N ASN A 180 1.74 -17.72 13.67
CA ASN A 180 1.96 -16.31 13.33
C ASN A 180 0.75 -15.43 13.65
N LEU A 181 -0.47 -15.91 13.37
CA LEU A 181 -1.68 -15.18 13.70
C LEU A 181 -1.86 -15.03 15.21
N GLN A 182 -1.49 -16.06 15.98
CA GLN A 182 -1.56 -16.03 17.44
C GLN A 182 -0.53 -15.06 18.02
N LEU A 183 0.73 -15.12 17.56
CA LEU A 183 1.78 -14.19 17.98
C LEU A 183 1.42 -12.73 17.68
N LEU A 184 0.79 -12.47 16.53
CA LEU A 184 0.31 -11.12 16.19
C LEU A 184 -0.77 -10.64 17.17
N LYS A 185 -1.69 -11.52 17.59
CA LYS A 185 -2.70 -11.19 18.61
C LYS A 185 -2.05 -10.92 19.97
N ASP A 186 -1.15 -11.79 20.39
CA ASP A 186 -0.45 -11.66 21.67
C ASP A 186 0.37 -10.35 21.72
N MET A 187 1.06 -10.03 20.62
CA MET A 187 1.78 -8.76 20.50
C MET A 187 0.84 -7.55 20.54
N ASN A 188 -0.34 -7.65 19.92
CA ASN A 188 -1.35 -6.59 19.97
C ASN A 188 -1.91 -6.42 21.39
N ASP A 189 -2.13 -7.51 22.12
CA ASP A 189 -2.60 -7.50 23.50
C ASP A 189 -1.54 -6.94 24.46
N VAL A 190 -0.27 -7.28 24.27
CA VAL A 190 0.85 -6.67 25.00
C VAL A 190 0.93 -5.17 24.68
N MET A 191 0.79 -4.77 23.42
CA MET A 191 0.79 -3.37 23.03
C MET A 191 -0.40 -2.60 23.62
N ARG A 192 -1.59 -3.22 23.68
CA ARG A 192 -2.76 -2.65 24.36
C ARG A 192 -2.52 -2.50 25.85
N THR A 193 -1.93 -3.49 26.49
CA THR A 193 -1.61 -3.47 27.92
C THR A 193 -0.59 -2.38 28.22
N TYR A 194 0.47 -2.29 27.42
CA TYR A 194 1.46 -1.22 27.51
C TYR A 194 0.83 0.17 27.32
N VAL A 195 -0.03 0.35 26.32
CA VAL A 195 -0.75 1.62 26.11
C VAL A 195 -1.65 1.96 27.29
N LEU A 196 -2.28 0.97 27.93
CA LEU A 196 -3.10 1.18 29.13
C LEU A 196 -2.23 1.57 30.34
N GLU A 197 -1.07 0.95 30.52
CA GLU A 197 -0.12 1.27 31.59
C GLU A 197 0.52 2.65 31.40
N VAL A 198 0.92 3.00 30.18
CA VAL A 198 1.47 4.32 29.84
C VAL A 198 0.39 5.40 30.00
N LYS A 199 -0.86 5.12 29.62
CA LYS A 199 -1.99 6.03 29.89
C LYS A 199 -2.35 6.10 31.37
N GLY A 200 -2.09 5.06 32.15
CA GLY A 200 -2.26 5.02 33.61
C GLY A 200 -1.20 5.84 34.36
N GLN A 201 -0.02 6.03 33.76
CA GLN A 201 1.08 6.85 34.31
C GLN A 201 1.05 8.31 33.86
N MET A 202 0.17 8.67 32.92
CA MET A 202 -0.04 10.07 32.54
C MET A 202 -0.77 10.79 33.69
N PRO A 203 -0.27 11.95 34.18
CA PRO A 203 -0.94 12.66 35.26
C PRO A 203 -2.36 13.02 34.80
N ARG A 204 -3.37 12.46 35.51
CA ARG A 204 -4.76 12.89 35.34
C ARG A 204 -4.79 14.41 35.53
N PRO A 205 -5.29 15.21 34.57
CA PRO A 205 -5.60 16.60 34.87
C PRO A 205 -6.58 16.58 36.05
N ALA A 206 -6.17 17.23 37.13
CA ALA A 206 -6.92 17.30 38.37
C ALA A 206 -8.38 17.66 38.05
N ALA A 207 -9.31 16.92 38.66
CA ALA A 207 -10.73 17.17 38.56
C ALA A 207 -11.00 18.67 38.78
N ARG A 208 -11.40 19.35 37.70
CA ARG A 208 -11.87 20.73 37.75
C ARG A 208 -13.08 20.73 38.68
N LYS A 209 -12.94 21.41 39.83
CA LYS A 209 -14.00 21.59 40.82
C LYS A 209 -15.29 22.00 40.08
N LYS A 210 -16.35 21.20 40.21
CA LYS A 210 -17.70 21.62 39.84
C LYS A 210 -18.03 22.83 40.72
N VAL A 211 -17.98 24.02 40.15
CA VAL A 211 -18.62 25.18 40.75
C VAL A 211 -20.10 25.04 40.45
N THR A 212 -20.86 24.65 41.46
CA THR A 212 -22.31 24.81 41.47
C THR A 212 -22.58 26.31 41.54
N PHE A 213 -23.05 26.89 40.44
CA PHE A 213 -23.79 28.14 40.51
C PHE A 213 -25.27 27.77 40.62
N GLN A 214 -25.83 28.03 41.81
CA GLN A 214 -27.26 28.15 41.99
C GLN A 214 -27.74 29.31 41.12
N THR A 215 -28.78 29.01 40.35
CA THR A 215 -29.61 29.96 39.65
C THR A 215 -30.32 30.82 40.68
N ASP A 216 -30.03 32.12 40.69
CA ASP A 216 -31.04 33.11 41.03
C ASP A 216 -31.29 33.94 39.79
N SER A 217 -32.54 33.85 39.35
CA SER A 217 -33.15 34.63 38.30
C SER A 217 -33.05 36.13 38.61
N VAL A 218 -32.84 36.94 37.58
CA VAL A 218 -33.65 38.11 37.21
C VAL A 218 -33.01 38.77 35.96
N GLU A 219 -33.79 38.71 34.88
CA GLU A 219 -33.90 39.68 33.77
C GLU A 219 -32.73 39.89 32.78
N ASP A 220 -32.88 39.19 31.64
CA ASP A 220 -32.89 39.71 30.26
C ASP A 220 -31.73 40.62 29.82
N VAL A 221 -30.63 39.99 29.39
CA VAL A 221 -29.68 40.58 28.41
C VAL A 221 -29.29 39.51 27.39
N ASP A 222 -29.90 39.66 26.22
CA ASP A 222 -29.68 39.08 24.90
C ASP A 222 -28.34 38.33 24.62
N SER A 223 -28.40 37.00 24.74
CA SER A 223 -27.95 35.97 23.79
C SER A 223 -26.83 36.27 22.76
N GLY A 224 -25.58 36.31 23.20
CA GLY A 224 -24.42 36.08 22.33
C GLY A 224 -24.20 34.59 22.03
N VAL A 225 -25.16 33.90 21.41
CA VAL A 225 -25.01 32.50 20.97
C VAL A 225 -23.97 32.47 19.86
N ALA A 226 -22.89 31.71 20.07
CA ALA A 226 -21.91 31.35 19.05
C ALA A 226 -22.62 30.62 17.91
N THR A 227 -23.14 31.40 16.97
CA THR A 227 -23.77 30.93 15.75
C THR A 227 -22.61 30.49 14.87
N GLY A 228 -22.32 29.18 14.89
CA GLY A 228 -21.42 28.58 13.91
C GLY A 228 -21.86 28.95 12.49
N ASP A 229 -20.96 28.81 11.52
CA ASP A 229 -21.23 29.13 10.11
C ASP A 229 -22.58 28.54 9.68
N SER A 230 -23.56 29.40 9.43
CA SER A 230 -24.93 28.99 9.14
C SER A 230 -25.00 28.15 7.86
N ASN A 231 -24.07 28.36 6.93
CA ASN A 231 -23.97 27.56 5.71
C ASN A 231 -23.42 26.16 5.99
N LEU A 232 -22.50 26.04 6.96
CA LEU A 232 -22.00 24.74 7.40
C LEU A 232 -23.11 23.94 8.10
N VAL A 233 -23.85 24.57 9.00
CA VAL A 233 -24.96 23.91 9.71
C VAL A 233 -26.02 23.42 8.72
N ALA A 234 -26.46 24.28 7.79
CA ALA A 234 -27.45 23.90 6.77
C ALA A 234 -26.98 22.75 5.88
N TRP A 235 -25.70 22.74 5.49
CA TRP A 235 -25.15 21.65 4.69
C TRP A 235 -25.01 20.33 5.46
N LEU A 236 -24.65 20.38 6.74
CA LEU A 236 -24.57 19.18 7.57
C LEU A 236 -25.97 18.60 7.87
N GLU A 237 -26.98 19.45 8.01
CA GLU A 237 -28.39 19.02 8.13
C GLU A 237 -28.89 18.34 6.85
N ASP A 238 -28.53 18.87 5.67
CA ASP A 238 -28.85 18.26 4.37
C ASP A 238 -28.27 16.83 4.25
N ILE A 239 -27.05 16.60 4.75
CA ILE A 239 -26.39 15.28 4.78
C ILE A 239 -26.94 14.37 5.91
N GLN A 240 -28.00 14.79 6.60
CA GLN A 240 -28.66 14.03 7.67
C GLN A 240 -27.70 13.71 8.82
N LEU A 241 -26.94 14.71 9.29
CA LEU A 241 -26.17 14.60 10.53
C LEU A 241 -27.07 14.91 11.74
N ASP A 242 -26.83 14.18 12.82
CA ASP A 242 -27.47 14.46 14.10
C ASP A 242 -26.94 15.76 14.71
N HIS A 243 -27.80 16.49 15.43
CA HIS A 243 -27.45 17.76 16.06
C HIS A 243 -26.18 17.66 16.92
N ALA A 244 -25.99 16.54 17.65
CA ALA A 244 -24.80 16.32 18.46
C ALA A 244 -23.50 16.19 17.63
N SER A 245 -23.59 15.68 16.40
CA SER A 245 -22.45 15.66 15.46
C SER A 245 -22.19 17.04 14.87
N ILE A 246 -23.24 17.79 14.49
CA ILE A 246 -23.12 19.16 13.99
C ILE A 246 -22.45 20.06 15.01
N GLN A 247 -22.82 19.95 16.28
CA GLN A 247 -22.19 20.70 17.37
C GLN A 247 -20.68 20.44 17.50
N ARG A 248 -20.17 19.27 17.09
CA ARG A 248 -18.72 19.02 17.07
C ARG A 248 -18.02 19.83 15.99
N PHE A 249 -18.63 20.01 14.82
CA PHE A 249 -18.08 20.87 13.76
C PHE A 249 -18.09 22.35 14.20
N VAL A 250 -19.19 22.79 14.82
CA VAL A 250 -19.32 24.17 15.33
C VAL A 250 -18.34 24.45 16.47
N ALA A 251 -18.12 23.48 17.37
CA ALA A 251 -17.19 23.61 18.48
C ALA A 251 -15.74 23.78 18.02
N GLU A 252 -15.35 23.13 16.91
CA GLU A 252 -14.03 23.25 16.30
C GLU A 252 -13.90 24.49 15.38
N GLN A 253 -14.92 25.36 15.34
CA GLN A 253 -14.95 26.61 14.56
C GLN A 253 -14.66 26.40 13.06
N LEU A 254 -15.04 25.24 12.53
CA LEU A 254 -14.86 24.93 11.11
C LEU A 254 -15.83 25.74 10.26
N THR A 255 -15.38 26.21 9.09
CA THR A 255 -16.24 26.81 8.07
C THR A 255 -16.61 25.80 6.98
N LEU A 256 -17.64 26.08 6.18
CA LEU A 256 -18.01 25.21 5.07
C LEU A 256 -16.87 25.00 4.06
N SER A 257 -16.05 26.03 3.82
CA SER A 257 -14.90 25.90 2.91
C SER A 257 -13.79 25.03 3.50
N ASP A 258 -13.51 25.13 4.81
CA ASP A 258 -12.54 24.26 5.47
C ASP A 258 -12.94 22.79 5.34
N VAL A 259 -14.23 22.50 5.58
CA VAL A 259 -14.77 21.14 5.49
C VAL A 259 -14.74 20.60 4.06
N ARG A 260 -15.07 21.41 3.05
CA ARG A 260 -15.16 20.93 1.67
C ARG A 260 -13.82 20.91 0.94
N ASP A 261 -12.99 21.93 1.09
CA ASP A 261 -11.78 22.10 0.29
C ASP A 261 -10.53 21.53 0.98
N HIS A 262 -10.44 21.55 2.31
CA HIS A 262 -9.20 21.26 3.02
C HIS A 262 -9.25 20.04 3.96
N MET A 263 -10.43 19.64 4.42
CA MET A 263 -10.62 18.50 5.33
C MET A 263 -10.05 17.19 4.76
N THR A 264 -9.22 16.51 5.55
CA THR A 264 -8.66 15.19 5.24
C THR A 264 -9.46 14.06 5.88
N ARG A 265 -9.15 12.81 5.54
CA ARG A 265 -9.87 11.65 6.10
C ARG A 265 -9.59 11.51 7.59
N GLU A 266 -8.37 11.85 7.99
CA GLU A 266 -7.86 11.84 9.35
C GLU A 266 -8.61 12.86 10.21
N ASP A 267 -8.84 14.07 9.70
CA ASP A 267 -9.57 15.12 10.41
C ASP A 267 -11.03 14.70 10.73
N VAL A 268 -11.70 14.01 9.79
CA VAL A 268 -13.06 13.48 10.04
C VAL A 268 -13.05 12.36 11.10
N VAL A 269 -11.96 11.62 11.24
CA VAL A 269 -11.79 10.62 12.30
C VAL A 269 -11.60 11.30 13.65
N ASP A 270 -10.83 12.39 13.70
CA ASP A 270 -10.52 13.13 14.91
C ASP A 270 -11.71 13.93 15.49
N LEU A 271 -12.70 14.25 14.65
CA LEU A 271 -14.01 14.76 15.09
C LEU A 271 -14.82 13.76 15.95
N LYS A 272 -14.31 12.54 16.19
CA LYS A 272 -14.90 11.49 17.05
C LYS A 272 -16.36 11.20 16.70
N LEU A 273 -16.68 11.26 15.41
CA LEU A 273 -18.00 10.91 14.89
C LEU A 273 -18.20 9.40 14.90
N LYS A 274 -19.47 8.97 15.01
CA LYS A 274 -19.83 7.58 14.76
C LYS A 274 -19.54 7.22 13.30
N ILE A 275 -19.33 5.92 13.03
CA ILE A 275 -18.95 5.41 11.70
C ILE A 275 -19.92 5.89 10.61
N GLY A 276 -21.24 5.83 10.86
CA GLY A 276 -22.26 6.25 9.89
C GLY A 276 -22.15 7.72 9.45
N PRO A 277 -22.27 8.69 10.37
CA PRO A 277 -22.05 10.11 10.07
C PRO A 277 -20.71 10.40 9.39
N ARG A 278 -19.63 9.76 9.84
CA ARG A 278 -18.31 9.90 9.22
C ARG A 278 -18.30 9.48 7.74
N CYS A 279 -18.92 8.35 7.41
CA CYS A 279 -19.02 7.91 6.02
C CYS A 279 -19.85 8.88 5.17
N ARG A 280 -20.95 9.42 5.70
CA ARG A 280 -21.79 10.40 4.98
C ARG A 280 -21.05 11.72 4.72
N VAL A 281 -20.36 12.26 5.72
CA VAL A 281 -19.53 13.46 5.58
C VAL A 281 -18.44 13.24 4.53
N TRP A 282 -17.70 12.13 4.63
CA TRP A 282 -16.62 11.86 3.68
C TRP A 282 -17.12 11.65 2.25
N ALA A 283 -18.27 10.97 2.08
CA ALA A 283 -18.89 10.79 0.78
C ALA A 283 -19.27 12.14 0.15
N ALA A 284 -19.92 13.03 0.92
CA ALA A 284 -20.33 14.35 0.44
C ALA A 284 -19.13 15.27 0.10
N ILE A 285 -18.05 15.21 0.88
CA ILE A 285 -16.80 15.94 0.56
C ILE A 285 -16.18 15.40 -0.74
N SER A 286 -16.11 14.08 -0.88
CA SER A 286 -15.52 13.43 -2.05
C SER A 286 -16.30 13.72 -3.33
N GLU A 287 -17.63 13.71 -3.25
CA GLU A 287 -18.52 14.06 -4.36
C GLU A 287 -18.35 15.52 -4.77
N TYR A 288 -18.36 16.46 -3.81
CA TYR A 288 -18.14 17.88 -4.08
C TYR A 288 -16.82 18.15 -4.79
N ARG A 289 -15.72 17.52 -4.33
CA ARG A 289 -14.39 17.66 -4.96
C ARG A 289 -14.36 17.07 -6.37
N SER A 290 -15.03 15.95 -6.58
CA SER A 290 -15.14 15.31 -7.90
C SER A 290 -15.92 16.20 -8.88
N SER A 291 -17.04 16.79 -8.46
CA SER A 291 -17.82 17.72 -9.27
C SER A 291 -17.08 19.02 -9.58
N LYS A 292 -16.29 19.54 -8.62
CA LYS A 292 -15.44 20.72 -8.83
C LYS A 292 -14.38 20.47 -9.91
N LEU A 293 -13.74 19.31 -9.88
CA LEU A 293 -12.75 18.89 -10.88
C LEU A 293 -13.34 18.71 -12.28
N ASN A 294 -14.60 18.29 -12.41
CA ASN A 294 -15.26 18.08 -13.70
C ASN A 294 -15.81 19.37 -14.34
N THR A 295 -15.80 20.49 -13.63
CA THR A 295 -16.36 21.77 -14.08
C THR A 295 -15.26 22.82 -14.35
N THR A 296 -13.99 22.44 -14.24
CA THR A 296 -12.82 23.28 -14.53
C THR A 296 -12.06 22.73 -15.73
#